data_AF-A0A6A0A669-F1
#
_entry.id   AF-A0A6A0A669-F1
#
_cell.length_a   1.000
_cell.length_b   1.000
_cell.length_c   1.000
_cell.angle_alpha   90.00
_cell.angle_beta   90.00
_cell.angle_gamma   90.00
#
_symmetry.space_group_name_H-M   'P 1'
#
loop_
_entity.id
_entity.type
_entity.pdbx_description
1 polymer ?
#
loop_
_entity_poly.entity_id
_entity_poly.type
_entity_poly.pdbx_seq_one_letter_code
_entity_poly.pdbx_strand_id
1 'polypeptide(L)'
;MPQMQAPRQAYPCSLAAQVWPLVQHVLPSIPGQAGRTQLPEPWLQWNQLALKMSLPLGVMWDLLHEEPPSSCPGPWPLTMHFTTRLPPHATQAWLAELPLKAQFLNSLKVSCLS
;
A
#
# COMPACT_ATOMS: atom_id res chain seq x y z
N MET A 1 -11.59 -0.06 14.53
CA MET A 1 -10.66 -0.09 13.38
C MET A 1 -11.17 -1.16 12.43
N PRO A 2 -11.38 -0.87 11.13
CA PRO A 2 -11.75 -1.92 10.18
C PRO A 2 -10.60 -2.94 10.10
N GLN A 3 -10.92 -4.21 10.32
CA GLN A 3 -9.97 -5.31 10.16
C GLN A 3 -10.23 -5.97 8.80
N MET A 4 -9.17 -6.12 8.01
CA MET A 4 -9.23 -6.76 6.70
C MET A 4 -8.28 -7.94 6.66
N GLN A 5 -8.69 -9.02 5.99
CA GLN A 5 -7.79 -10.11 5.67
C GLN A 5 -7.10 -9.80 4.33
N ALA A 6 -5.77 -9.78 4.35
CA ALA A 6 -4.96 -9.51 3.19
C ALA A 6 -4.14 -10.75 2.82
N PRO A 7 -4.22 -11.25 1.58
CA PRO A 7 -3.35 -12.34 1.15
C PRO A 7 -1.89 -11.94 1.24
N ARG A 8 -1.02 -12.83 1.72
CA ARG A 8 0.44 -12.58 1.81
C ARG A 8 1.07 -12.31 0.44
N GLN A 9 0.50 -12.87 -0.62
CA GLN A 9 0.95 -12.68 -2.01
C GLN A 9 0.40 -11.40 -2.65
N ALA A 10 -0.52 -10.70 -2.00
CA ALA A 10 -1.10 -9.46 -2.53
C ALA A 10 -0.15 -8.27 -2.33
N TYR A 11 -0.46 -7.16 -3.00
CA TYR A 11 0.32 -5.92 -2.95
C TYR A 11 -0.46 -4.82 -2.21
N PRO A 12 0.22 -3.84 -1.58
CA PRO A 12 -0.42 -2.70 -0.92
C PRO A 12 -1.56 -2.00 -1.67
N CYS A 13 -1.45 -1.88 -2.99
CA CYS A 13 -2.46 -1.25 -3.84
C CYS A 13 -3.81 -2.01 -3.84
N SER A 14 -3.84 -3.32 -3.61
CA SER A 14 -5.10 -4.06 -3.49
C SER A 14 -5.84 -3.75 -2.19
N LEU A 15 -5.12 -3.32 -1.15
CA LEU A 15 -5.75 -2.80 0.07
C LEU A 15 -6.30 -1.40 -0.17
N ALA A 16 -5.56 -0.56 -0.89
CA ALA A 16 -6.03 0.79 -1.25
C ALA A 16 -7.35 0.72 -2.05
N ALA A 17 -7.46 -0.20 -3.01
CA ALA A 17 -8.69 -0.41 -3.78
C ALA A 17 -9.89 -0.83 -2.91
N GLN A 18 -9.67 -1.59 -1.82
CA GLN A 18 -10.72 -2.00 -0.89
C GLN A 18 -11.12 -0.88 0.08
N VAL A 19 -10.14 -0.06 0.51
CA VAL A 19 -10.39 1.05 1.44
C VAL A 19 -11.03 2.24 0.72
N TRP A 20 -10.66 2.49 -0.54
CA TRP A 20 -11.10 3.66 -1.29
C TRP A 20 -12.63 3.89 -1.27
N PRO A 21 -13.49 2.88 -1.55
CA PRO A 21 -14.94 3.07 -1.48
C PRO A 21 -15.46 3.52 -0.12
N LEU A 22 -14.75 3.15 0.96
CA LEU A 22 -15.12 3.47 2.34
C LEU A 22 -14.75 4.90 2.74
N VAL A 23 -13.77 5.52 2.08
CA VAL A 23 -13.23 6.84 2.49
C VAL A 23 -13.40 7.92 1.42
N GLN A 24 -13.70 7.56 0.17
CA GLN A 24 -13.85 8.51 -0.93
C GLN A 24 -14.87 9.62 -0.67
N HIS A 25 -15.88 9.37 0.18
CA HIS A 25 -16.91 10.33 0.52
C HIS A 25 -16.49 11.35 1.60
N VAL A 26 -15.44 11.05 2.39
CA VAL A 26 -14.85 11.98 3.38
C VAL A 26 -13.58 12.68 2.88
N LEU A 27 -13.01 12.20 1.77
CA LEU A 27 -11.87 12.79 1.09
C LEU A 27 -12.15 13.98 0.13
N PRO A 28 -13.39 14.39 -0.24
CA PRO A 28 -13.58 15.44 -1.26
C PRO A 28 -13.33 16.86 -0.73
N SER A 29 -12.78 17.03 0.47
CA SER A 29 -12.58 18.33 1.09
C SER A 29 -11.28 18.40 1.86
N ILE A 30 -10.13 18.21 1.20
CA ILE A 30 -8.87 18.70 1.78
C ILE A 30 -8.94 20.24 1.73
N PRO A 31 -8.98 20.95 2.89
CA PRO A 31 -9.07 22.41 2.90
C PRO A 31 -7.90 23.02 2.12
N GLY A 32 -8.18 23.87 1.13
CA GLY A 32 -7.18 24.49 0.25
C GLY A 32 -7.00 23.83 -1.13
N GLN A 33 -7.79 22.81 -1.49
CA GLN A 33 -7.71 22.10 -2.78
C GLN A 33 -8.98 22.22 -3.64
N ALA A 34 -9.92 23.12 -3.30
CA ALA A 34 -11.10 23.40 -4.12
C ALA A 34 -10.66 23.83 -5.55
N GLY A 35 -10.84 22.93 -6.53
CA GLY A 35 -10.53 23.19 -7.94
C GLY A 35 -9.34 22.42 -8.53
N ARG A 36 -8.61 21.59 -7.77
CA ARG A 36 -7.61 20.68 -8.35
C ARG A 36 -8.22 19.32 -8.65
N THR A 37 -8.18 18.93 -9.93
CA THR A 37 -8.63 17.63 -10.47
C THR A 37 -7.73 16.45 -10.08
N GLN A 38 -6.74 16.64 -9.21
CA GLN A 38 -5.77 15.61 -8.86
C GLN A 38 -6.30 14.76 -7.71
N LEU A 39 -6.64 13.50 -8.02
CA LEU A 39 -7.03 12.51 -7.03
C LEU A 39 -5.87 12.25 -6.06
N PRO A 40 -6.14 12.09 -4.75
CA PRO A 40 -5.10 11.77 -3.77
C PRO A 40 -4.50 10.39 -4.06
N GLU A 41 -3.17 10.28 -3.90
CA GLU A 41 -2.44 9.02 -4.07
C GLU A 41 -2.30 8.34 -2.70
N PRO A 42 -2.89 7.14 -2.51
CA PRO A 42 -2.76 6.38 -1.31
C PRO A 42 -1.38 5.74 -1.18
N TRP A 43 -0.91 5.70 0.05
CA TRP A 43 0.27 4.95 0.44
C TRP A 43 0.09 4.37 1.84
N LEU A 44 0.86 3.32 2.15
CA LEU A 44 0.79 2.61 3.42
C LEU A 44 1.98 2.96 4.30
N GLN A 45 1.71 3.15 5.58
CA GLN A 45 2.69 3.37 6.63
C GLN A 45 2.58 2.29 7.71
N TRP A 46 3.72 1.84 8.21
CA TRP A 46 3.81 1.06 9.43
C TRP A 46 4.93 1.61 10.31
N ASN A 47 4.66 1.91 11.58
CA ASN A 47 5.66 2.40 12.53
C ASN A 47 6.56 3.53 11.97
N GLN A 48 5.94 4.59 11.42
CA GLN A 48 6.61 5.72 10.74
C GLN A 48 7.41 5.38 9.47
N LEU A 49 7.40 4.12 9.02
CA LEU A 49 8.01 3.68 7.77
C LEU A 49 6.98 3.67 6.64
N ALA A 50 7.27 4.40 5.56
CA ALA A 50 6.51 4.29 4.31
C ALA A 50 6.82 2.95 3.63
N LEU A 51 5.79 2.14 3.39
CA LEU A 51 5.94 0.82 2.80
C LEU A 51 6.10 0.90 1.27
N LYS A 52 6.89 -0.04 0.71
CA LYS A 52 7.06 -0.16 -0.74
C LYS A 52 5.84 -0.81 -1.37
N MET A 53 5.15 -0.05 -2.22
CA MET A 53 3.96 -0.51 -2.95
C MET A 53 4.23 -1.66 -3.93
N SER A 54 5.51 -1.86 -4.29
CA SER A 54 6.00 -2.88 -5.22
C SER A 54 6.35 -4.23 -4.61
N LEU A 55 6.29 -4.37 -3.28
CA LEU A 55 6.59 -5.62 -2.61
C LEU A 55 5.30 -6.33 -2.18
N PRO A 56 5.26 -7.68 -2.23
CA PRO A 56 4.16 -8.43 -1.64
C PRO A 56 4.03 -8.16 -0.13
N LEU A 57 2.80 -8.11 0.37
CA LEU A 57 2.48 -7.84 1.77
C LEU A 57 3.17 -8.83 2.72
N GLY A 58 3.23 -10.11 2.35
CA GLY A 58 3.88 -11.16 3.13
C GLY A 58 5.39 -10.99 3.23
N VAL A 59 6.03 -10.51 2.15
CA VAL A 59 7.47 -10.19 2.17
C VAL A 59 7.74 -9.04 3.12
N MET A 60 6.94 -7.98 3.06
CA MET A 60 7.09 -6.86 3.99
C MET A 60 6.78 -7.28 5.44
N TRP A 61 5.75 -8.10 5.66
CA TRP A 61 5.45 -8.64 6.98
C TRP A 61 6.65 -9.39 7.58
N ASP A 62 7.24 -10.31 6.81
CA ASP A 62 8.38 -11.13 7.25
C ASP A 62 9.65 -10.29 7.49
N LEU A 63 9.91 -9.29 6.64
CA LEU A 63 11.07 -8.41 6.80
C LEU A 63 10.97 -7.50 8.01
N LEU A 64 9.76 -7.14 8.40
CA LEU A 64 9.50 -6.11 9.41
C LEU A 64 9.19 -6.70 10.79
N HIS A 65 8.90 -8.00 10.88
CA HIS A 65 8.70 -8.70 12.14
C HIS A 65 9.81 -9.75 12.31
N GLU A 66 10.80 -9.45 13.16
CA GLU A 66 11.97 -10.32 13.41
C GLU A 66 11.63 -11.55 14.27
N GLU A 67 10.51 -11.52 14.98
CA GLU A 67 10.11 -12.55 15.93
C GLU A 67 9.20 -13.62 15.28
N PRO A 68 9.40 -14.92 15.60
CA PRO A 68 8.54 -15.99 15.11
C PRO A 68 7.07 -15.76 15.53
N PRO A 69 6.09 -16.27 14.74
CA PRO A 69 4.65 -15.97 14.90
C PRO A 69 4.05 -16.35 16.27
N SER A 70 4.82 -16.98 17.16
CA SER A 70 4.47 -17.30 18.55
C SER A 70 4.37 -16.09 19.48
N SER A 71 4.98 -14.94 19.16
CA SER A 71 4.97 -13.74 20.01
C SER A 71 4.21 -12.54 19.43
N CYS A 72 3.61 -12.65 18.25
CA CYS A 72 2.83 -11.56 17.64
C CYS A 72 1.43 -12.01 17.19
N PRO A 73 0.39 -11.95 18.07
CA PRO A 73 -0.95 -12.42 17.73
C PRO A 73 -1.89 -11.26 17.31
N GLY A 74 -1.34 -10.18 16.73
CA GLY A 74 -2.10 -8.98 16.42
C GLY A 74 -2.30 -8.77 14.91
N PRO A 75 -3.43 -8.20 14.47
CA PRO A 75 -3.55 -7.71 13.10
C PRO A 75 -2.47 -6.65 12.83
N TRP A 76 -1.86 -6.67 11.63
CA TRP A 76 -0.83 -5.69 11.25
C TRP A 76 -1.39 -4.26 11.30
N PRO A 77 -0.93 -3.38 12.22
CA PRO A 77 -1.48 -2.03 12.34
C PRO A 77 -0.91 -1.11 11.24
N LEU A 78 -1.53 -1.17 10.06
CA LEU A 78 -1.19 -0.33 8.92
C LEU A 78 -2.03 0.96 8.91
N THR A 79 -1.36 2.09 8.65
CA THR A 79 -2.04 3.36 8.39
C THR A 79 -2.05 3.66 6.90
N MET A 80 -3.22 3.94 6.35
CA MET A 80 -3.34 4.40 4.96
C MET A 80 -3.46 5.92 4.93
N HIS A 81 -2.62 6.54 4.13
CA HIS A 81 -2.60 7.99 3.94
C HIS A 81 -3.09 8.31 2.54
N PHE A 82 -3.87 9.38 2.38
CA PHE A 82 -4.35 9.89 1.10
C PHE A 82 -3.79 11.30 0.90
N THR A 83 -2.74 11.43 0.09
CA THR A 83 -2.00 12.69 -0.05
C THR A 83 -1.81 13.05 -1.52
N THR A 84 -1.78 14.35 -1.85
CA THR A 84 -1.46 14.80 -3.22
C THR A 84 0.04 14.80 -3.53
N ARG A 85 0.89 14.59 -2.51
CA ARG A 85 2.34 14.47 -2.65
C ARG A 85 2.81 13.33 -1.77
N LEU A 86 3.60 12.42 -2.35
CA LEU A 86 4.22 11.35 -1.58
C LEU A 86 5.29 11.89 -0.62
N PRO A 87 5.49 11.20 0.52
CA PRO A 87 6.64 11.47 1.39
C PRO A 87 7.96 11.33 0.61
N PRO A 88 9.02 12.10 0.97
CA PRO A 88 10.32 12.03 0.30
C PRO A 88 10.95 10.62 0.30
N HIS A 89 10.62 9.81 1.31
CA HIS A 89 11.14 8.45 1.49
C HIS A 89 10.25 7.37 0.87
N ALA A 90 9.04 7.73 0.41
CA ALA A 90 8.18 6.80 -0.30
C ALA A 90 8.67 6.71 -1.75
N THR A 91 9.20 5.54 -2.10
CA THR A 91 9.87 5.33 -3.39
C THR A 91 8.90 5.16 -4.55
N GLN A 92 7.62 4.82 -4.28
CA GLN A 92 6.59 4.65 -5.31
C GLN A 92 5.20 5.03 -4.81
N ALA A 93 4.50 5.78 -5.66
CA ALA A 93 3.08 6.08 -5.54
C ALA A 93 2.20 4.82 -5.61
N TRP A 94 0.89 5.00 -5.36
CA TRP A 94 -0.10 4.04 -5.82
C TRP A 94 0.12 3.77 -7.31
N LEU A 95 0.58 2.56 -7.60
CA LEU A 95 0.58 2.05 -8.96
C LEU A 95 -0.85 1.74 -9.35
N ALA A 96 -1.38 2.43 -10.36
CA ALA A 96 -2.59 1.99 -11.04
C ALA A 96 -2.43 0.51 -11.46
N GLU A 97 -3.55 -0.19 -11.68
CA GLU A 97 -3.55 -1.64 -11.94
C GLU A 97 -2.58 -2.06 -13.05
N LEU A 98 -2.47 -1.25 -14.11
CA LEU A 98 -1.63 -1.55 -15.26
C LEU A 98 -0.12 -1.51 -14.93
N PRO A 99 0.44 -0.45 -14.33
CA PRO A 99 1.82 -0.45 -13.85
C PRO A 99 2.16 -1.59 -12.88
N LEU A 100 1.25 -1.94 -11.96
CA LEU A 100 1.47 -3.06 -11.04
C LEU A 100 1.56 -4.39 -11.79
N LYS A 101 0.61 -4.64 -12.71
CA LYS A 101 0.60 -5.85 -13.53
C LYS A 101 1.87 -5.95 -14.38
N ALA A 102 2.32 -4.83 -14.95
CA ALA A 102 3.56 -4.78 -15.70
C ALA A 102 4.77 -5.16 -14.83
N GLN A 103 4.84 -4.63 -13.60
CA GLN A 103 5.89 -4.99 -12.65
C GLN A 103 5.84 -6.47 -12.29
N PHE A 104 4.68 -7.00 -11.93
CA PHE A 104 4.50 -8.42 -11.60
C PHE A 104 4.96 -9.32 -12.75
N LEU A 105 4.52 -9.05 -13.99
CA LEU A 105 4.93 -9.81 -15.16
C LEU A 105 6.43 -9.66 -15.44
N ASN A 106 7.02 -8.50 -15.18
CA ASN A 106 8.47 -8.31 -15.31
C ASN A 106 9.23 -9.16 -14.28
N SER A 107 8.78 -9.19 -13.03
CA SER A 107 9.35 -10.08 -12.00
C SER A 107 9.28 -11.56 -12.43
N LEU A 108 8.16 -12.02 -12.97
CA LEU A 108 8.04 -13.38 -13.50
C LEU A 108 9.00 -13.64 -14.67
N LYS A 109 9.12 -12.69 -15.61
CA LYS A 109 10.06 -12.81 -16.74
C LYS A 109 11.49 -12.97 -16.25
N VAL A 110 11.93 -12.15 -15.29
CA VAL A 110 13.28 -12.23 -14.72
C VAL A 110 13.48 -13.57 -14.00
N SER A 111 12.50 -14.04 -13.23
CA SER A 111 12.57 -15.33 -12.55
C SER A 111 12.68 -16.52 -13.50
N CYS A 112 12.04 -16.48 -14.67
CA CYS A 112 12.15 -17.55 -15.68
C CYS A 112 13.50 -17.54 -16.44
N LEU A 113 14.28 -16.46 -16.33
CA LEU A 113 15.59 -16.32 -16.96
C LEU A 113 16.75 -16.61 -15.99
N SER A 114 16.43 -16.87 -14.71
CA SER A 114 17.38 -17.20 -13.64
C SER A 114 17.47 -18.70 -13.46
#